data_AF-R1EGY7-F1
#
_entry.id   AF-R1EGY7-F1
#
_cell.length_a   1.000
_cell.length_b   1.000
_cell.length_c   1.000
_cell.angle_alpha   90.00
_cell.angle_beta   90.00
_cell.angle_gamma   90.00
#
_symmetry.space_group_name_H-M   'P 1'
#
loop_
_entity.id
_entity.type
_entity.pdbx_description
1 polymer ?
#
loop_
_entity_poly.entity_id
_entity_poly.type
_entity_poly.pdbx_seq_one_letter_code
_entity_poly.pdbx_strand_id
1 'polypeptide(L)'
;MRLKSPFIAPFIALGGSSSASSLYPRQLNTSSSTGSVNTTAPIPLSQSTISQNQAPYEEDASKYYLGYYDSDFARPFAKYWNPNVLPISDEVQKGLSESPKAKPLAFPASQAKDYMTRPGYLQMENGYSVGEDGSVMIAVRTDIPDITGEMYDWWFGWHLVDSARYKLWNPVAHQYAWRFPETLDWANKTLPQRYIGTFSQIDEYIGNDAQKITIAFVDPVVLGFEKEKWAEQGIETIVTARILIGE
;
A
#
# COMPACT_ATOMS: atom_id res chain seq x y z
N MET A 1 -4.33 -26.71 12.76
CA MET A 1 -5.20 -25.53 12.56
C MET A 1 -4.43 -24.31 13.08
N ARG A 2 -3.73 -23.58 12.20
CA ARG A 2 -2.93 -22.40 12.60
C ARG A 2 -3.77 -21.14 12.39
N LEU A 3 -3.94 -20.35 13.45
CA LEU A 3 -4.49 -18.99 13.36
C LEU A 3 -3.45 -18.08 12.67
N LYS A 4 -3.93 -17.12 11.87
CA LYS A 4 -3.06 -16.14 11.19
C LYS A 4 -2.53 -15.10 12.17
N SER A 5 -1.24 -14.84 12.08
CA SER A 5 -0.67 -13.50 11.84
C SER A 5 0.45 -13.76 10.82
N PRO A 6 0.40 -13.10 9.65
CA PRO A 6 0.85 -11.72 9.54
C PRO A 6 -0.15 -10.79 8.82
N PHE A 7 0.19 -9.51 8.84
CA PHE A 7 -0.51 -8.44 8.14
C PHE A 7 -0.50 -8.65 6.63
N ILE A 8 -1.66 -8.46 5.99
CA ILE A 8 -1.79 -8.43 4.54
C ILE A 8 -2.29 -7.02 4.19
N ALA A 9 -1.42 -6.22 3.57
CA ALA A 9 -1.81 -4.99 2.91
C ALA A 9 -1.78 -5.20 1.39
N PRO A 10 -2.92 -5.51 0.75
CA PRO A 10 -2.95 -5.78 -0.68
C PRO A 10 -2.89 -4.48 -1.49
N PHE A 11 -1.70 -4.11 -1.95
CA PHE A 11 -1.60 -3.24 -3.13
C PHE A 11 -1.86 -4.07 -4.39
N ILE A 12 -2.88 -3.68 -5.14
CA ILE A 12 -3.12 -4.20 -6.48
C ILE A 12 -2.70 -3.10 -7.47
N ALA A 13 -1.50 -3.25 -8.03
CA ALA A 13 -0.97 -2.47 -9.15
C ALA A 13 -0.46 -3.44 -10.23
N LEU A 14 -0.56 -3.09 -11.51
CA LEU A 14 -0.48 -4.06 -12.63
C LEU A 14 0.70 -3.74 -13.59
N GLY A 15 1.70 -4.63 -13.75
CA GLY A 15 2.71 -4.50 -14.83
C GLY A 15 3.96 -5.42 -14.83
N GLY A 16 4.09 -6.29 -15.85
CA GLY A 16 5.30 -6.59 -16.67
C GLY A 16 6.67 -7.11 -16.14
N SER A 17 6.88 -8.45 -16.14
CA SER A 17 8.18 -9.19 -16.42
C SER A 17 9.39 -9.10 -15.43
N SER A 18 10.46 -9.94 -15.44
CA SER A 18 10.69 -11.34 -15.91
C SER A 18 12.08 -11.95 -15.47
N SER A 19 12.14 -13.26 -15.16
CA SER A 19 13.31 -14.21 -15.09
C SER A 19 14.51 -13.94 -14.14
N ALA A 20 15.15 -14.90 -13.43
CA ALA A 20 14.88 -16.34 -13.16
C ALA A 20 15.78 -16.95 -12.02
N SER A 21 15.40 -18.16 -11.52
CA SER A 21 16.20 -19.21 -10.80
C SER A 21 16.80 -18.95 -9.38
N SER A 22 16.27 -19.57 -8.29
CA SER A 22 16.60 -20.92 -7.71
C SER A 22 17.75 -20.91 -6.66
N LEU A 23 17.76 -21.55 -5.47
CA LEU A 23 16.95 -22.63 -4.84
C LEU A 23 17.21 -22.72 -3.29
N TYR A 24 16.32 -23.43 -2.56
CA TYR A 24 16.43 -24.04 -1.20
C TYR A 24 15.94 -23.28 0.07
N PRO A 25 15.12 -23.92 0.95
CA PRO A 25 14.48 -23.28 2.11
C PRO A 25 15.11 -23.63 3.48
N ARG A 26 14.86 -22.78 4.50
CA ARG A 26 15.03 -23.17 5.92
C ARG A 26 13.89 -22.63 6.79
N GLN A 27 13.22 -23.53 7.52
CA GLN A 27 12.09 -23.22 8.40
C GLN A 27 12.52 -22.46 9.66
N LEU A 28 11.69 -21.52 10.13
CA LEU A 28 11.67 -21.07 11.53
C LEU A 28 10.24 -20.91 12.08
N ASN A 29 10.16 -20.90 13.41
CA ASN A 29 8.93 -21.15 14.17
C ASN A 29 8.04 -19.92 14.38
N THR A 30 6.75 -20.18 14.54
CA THR A 30 5.71 -19.22 14.92
C THR A 30 5.63 -19.03 16.43
N SER A 31 5.60 -17.78 16.91
CA SER A 31 5.10 -17.40 18.24
C SER A 31 4.00 -16.36 18.09
N SER A 32 2.79 -16.68 18.55
CA SER A 32 1.59 -15.86 18.39
C SER A 32 1.29 -15.00 19.62
N SER A 33 0.96 -13.73 19.43
CA SER A 33 0.28 -12.89 20.44
C SER A 33 -1.00 -12.29 19.86
N THR A 34 -2.14 -12.67 20.44
CA THR A 34 -3.47 -12.19 20.06
C THR A 34 -3.83 -10.91 20.80
N GLY A 35 -4.22 -9.86 20.09
CA GLY A 35 -4.81 -8.64 20.65
C GLY A 35 -5.88 -8.09 19.71
N SER A 36 -7.14 -8.12 20.13
CA SER A 36 -8.26 -7.55 19.38
C SER A 36 -8.29 -6.03 19.54
N VAL A 37 -8.39 -5.28 18.43
CA VAL A 37 -8.52 -3.81 18.46
C VAL A 37 -9.95 -3.40 18.10
N ASN A 38 -10.59 -2.67 19.01
CA ASN A 38 -11.87 -2.01 18.79
C ASN A 38 -11.68 -0.74 17.94
N THR A 39 -12.72 -0.38 17.18
CA THR A 39 -12.82 0.88 16.42
C THR A 39 -12.44 2.10 17.27
N THR A 40 -11.29 2.72 16.98
CA THR A 40 -10.71 3.80 17.78
C THR A 40 -11.36 5.17 17.51
N ALA A 41 -11.65 5.89 18.59
CA ALA A 41 -12.15 7.27 18.54
C ALA A 41 -11.08 8.25 17.99
N PRO A 42 -11.46 9.47 17.57
CA PRO A 42 -10.49 10.48 17.11
C PRO A 42 -9.40 10.74 18.16
N ILE A 43 -8.15 10.55 17.77
CA ILE A 43 -6.99 10.83 18.63
C ILE A 43 -6.72 12.35 18.54
N PRO A 44 -6.87 13.11 19.65
CA PRO A 44 -6.61 14.54 19.65
C PRO A 44 -5.12 14.80 19.41
N LEU A 45 -4.84 15.64 18.41
CA LEU A 45 -3.48 15.95 17.95
C LEU A 45 -3.15 17.42 18.23
N SER A 46 -1.91 17.71 18.63
CA SER A 46 -1.41 19.09 18.64
C SER A 46 -1.29 19.60 17.20
N GLN A 47 -1.42 20.90 16.96
CA GLN A 47 -1.33 21.47 15.60
C GLN A 47 -0.03 21.06 14.88
N SER A 48 1.07 20.88 15.62
CA SER A 48 2.37 20.38 15.12
C SER A 48 2.38 18.94 14.60
N THR A 49 1.27 18.19 14.74
CA THR A 49 1.15 16.78 14.32
C THR A 49 0.09 16.56 13.23
N ILE A 50 -0.50 17.63 12.69
CA ILE A 50 -1.44 17.58 11.57
C ILE A 50 -0.67 17.51 10.24
N SER A 51 -1.05 16.59 9.35
CA SER A 51 -0.42 16.43 8.04
C SER A 51 -1.12 17.28 6.96
N GLN A 52 -0.47 18.39 6.58
CA GLN A 52 -0.87 19.31 5.51
C GLN A 52 0.19 19.37 4.41
N ASN A 53 -0.23 19.71 3.19
CA ASN A 53 0.68 19.83 2.05
C ASN A 53 1.80 20.82 2.35
N GLN A 54 3.04 20.40 2.12
CA GLN A 54 4.23 21.20 2.42
C GLN A 54 4.52 22.25 1.33
N ALA A 55 3.91 22.08 0.15
CA ALA A 55 3.98 22.97 -0.99
C ALA A 55 2.62 22.96 -1.74
N PRO A 56 2.33 23.99 -2.56
CA PRO A 56 1.25 23.95 -3.54
C PRO A 56 1.39 22.75 -4.49
N TYR A 57 0.31 22.45 -5.22
CA TYR A 57 0.38 21.49 -6.32
C TYR A 57 1.39 22.00 -7.38
N GLU A 58 2.14 21.08 -7.96
CA GLU A 58 3.15 21.34 -8.97
C GLU A 58 2.82 20.49 -10.19
N GLU A 59 2.65 21.14 -11.35
CA GLU A 59 2.26 20.46 -12.60
C GLU A 59 3.47 20.09 -13.46
N ASP A 60 4.57 20.81 -13.27
CA ASP A 60 5.81 20.68 -14.04
C ASP A 60 6.66 19.51 -13.53
N ALA A 61 6.53 18.38 -14.21
CA ALA A 61 7.26 17.16 -13.90
C ALA A 61 8.79 17.30 -14.02
N SER A 62 9.33 18.36 -14.67
CA SER A 62 10.78 18.61 -14.69
C SER A 62 11.36 19.01 -13.32
N LYS A 63 10.49 19.36 -12.36
CA LYS A 63 10.86 19.65 -10.96
C LYS A 63 10.75 18.43 -10.05
N TYR A 64 10.21 17.31 -10.54
CA TYR A 64 10.19 16.07 -9.79
C TYR A 64 11.60 15.44 -9.80
N TYR A 65 11.95 14.73 -8.74
CA TYR A 65 13.30 14.19 -8.57
C TYR A 65 13.30 12.92 -7.74
N LEU A 66 14.13 11.95 -8.14
CA LEU A 66 14.46 10.78 -7.31
C LEU A 66 15.45 11.15 -6.21
N GLY A 67 15.48 10.34 -5.14
CA GLY A 67 16.39 10.55 -4.03
C GLY A 67 16.04 11.76 -3.14
N TYR A 68 16.96 12.07 -2.24
CA TYR A 68 16.89 13.19 -1.30
C TYR A 68 17.88 14.29 -1.70
N TYR A 69 17.45 15.55 -1.59
CA TYR A 69 18.32 16.73 -1.62
C TYR A 69 18.68 17.18 -0.19
N ASP A 70 19.60 18.14 -0.05
CA ASP A 70 20.04 18.68 1.25
C ASP A 70 18.86 19.18 2.11
N SER A 71 17.82 19.74 1.47
CA SER A 71 16.57 20.15 2.12
C SER A 71 15.79 18.98 2.74
N ASP A 72 15.88 17.79 2.14
CA ASP A 72 15.21 16.58 2.63
C ASP A 72 16.01 15.95 3.77
N PHE A 73 17.35 16.02 3.71
CA PHE A 73 18.22 15.62 4.81
C PHE A 73 18.08 16.52 6.05
N ALA A 74 17.65 17.77 5.89
CA ALA A 74 17.29 18.65 7.00
C ALA A 74 15.95 18.30 7.69
N ARG A 75 15.14 17.38 7.15
CA ARG A 75 13.84 16.99 7.72
C ARG A 75 14.05 16.10 8.96
N PRO A 76 13.20 16.20 10.01
CA PRO A 76 13.36 15.42 11.25
C PRO A 76 13.21 13.89 11.07
N PHE A 77 12.62 13.46 9.95
CA PHE A 77 12.48 12.06 9.56
C PHE A 77 13.58 11.57 8.60
N ALA A 78 14.56 12.40 8.23
CA ALA A 78 15.64 12.02 7.30
C ALA A 78 16.47 10.83 7.77
N LYS A 79 16.57 10.60 9.08
CA LYS A 79 17.20 9.41 9.69
C LYS A 79 16.57 8.07 9.28
N TYR A 80 15.36 8.08 8.70
CA TYR A 80 14.69 6.89 8.16
C TYR A 80 14.95 6.68 6.66
N TRP A 81 15.62 7.62 5.99
CA TRP A 81 16.00 7.47 4.60
C TRP A 81 17.07 6.40 4.44
N ASN A 82 16.80 5.39 3.61
CA ASN A 82 17.76 4.35 3.26
C ASN A 82 17.58 3.95 1.78
N PRO A 83 18.43 4.39 0.86
CA PRO A 83 18.29 4.08 -0.57
C PRO A 83 18.60 2.62 -0.91
N ASN A 84 19.10 1.82 0.04
CA ASN A 84 19.38 0.40 -0.17
C ASN A 84 18.08 -0.42 -0.03
N VAL A 85 17.29 -0.44 -1.10
CA VAL A 85 16.08 -1.27 -1.19
C VAL A 85 16.48 -2.74 -1.27
N LEU A 86 15.98 -3.55 -0.33
CA LEU A 86 16.20 -5.00 -0.34
C LEU A 86 15.39 -5.65 -1.48
N PRO A 87 15.88 -6.78 -2.05
CA PRO A 87 15.09 -7.56 -2.99
C PRO A 87 13.73 -7.98 -2.41
N ILE A 88 12.72 -8.09 -3.28
CA ILE A 88 11.45 -8.73 -2.94
C ILE A 88 11.67 -10.18 -2.45
N SER A 89 10.77 -10.68 -1.60
CA SER A 89 10.94 -12.01 -0.99
C SER A 89 10.96 -13.14 -2.03
N ASP A 90 11.61 -14.25 -1.68
CA ASP A 90 11.69 -15.45 -2.54
C ASP A 90 10.29 -15.96 -2.94
N GLU A 91 9.29 -15.78 -2.09
CA GLU A 91 7.89 -16.16 -2.37
C GLU A 91 7.27 -15.29 -3.47
N VAL A 92 7.53 -13.98 -3.46
CA VAL A 92 7.10 -13.04 -4.51
C VAL A 92 7.85 -13.32 -5.80
N GLN A 93 9.18 -13.46 -5.74
CA GLN A 93 10.03 -13.81 -6.90
C GLN A 93 9.56 -15.11 -7.56
N LYS A 94 9.28 -16.15 -6.75
CA LYS A 94 8.74 -17.41 -7.24
C LYS A 94 7.37 -17.21 -7.89
N GLY A 95 6.45 -16.51 -7.22
CA GLY A 95 5.12 -16.21 -7.76
C GLY A 95 5.17 -15.54 -9.13
N LEU A 96 6.05 -14.54 -9.29
CA LEU A 96 6.31 -13.86 -10.56
C LEU A 96 6.93 -14.79 -11.62
N SER A 97 7.89 -15.63 -11.24
CA SER A 97 8.53 -16.58 -12.17
C SER A 97 7.59 -17.67 -12.70
N GLU A 98 6.55 -17.99 -11.92
CA GLU A 98 5.48 -18.93 -12.27
C GLU A 98 4.24 -18.22 -12.88
N SER A 99 4.37 -16.94 -13.25
CA SER A 99 3.29 -16.14 -13.87
C SER A 99 3.49 -15.98 -15.39
N PRO A 100 2.40 -15.83 -16.19
CA PRO A 100 1.00 -15.73 -15.78
C PRO A 100 0.45 -17.03 -15.21
N LYS A 101 -0.24 -16.92 -14.06
CA LYS A 101 -0.99 -18.01 -13.44
C LYS A 101 -2.24 -18.33 -14.28
N ALA A 102 -2.91 -19.44 -13.96
CA ALA A 102 -4.08 -19.87 -14.71
C ALA A 102 -5.20 -18.80 -14.67
N LYS A 103 -5.83 -18.54 -15.82
CA LYS A 103 -6.87 -17.49 -15.95
C LYS A 103 -7.99 -17.57 -14.91
N PRO A 104 -8.53 -18.76 -14.55
CA PRO A 104 -9.60 -18.87 -13.54
C PRO A 104 -9.20 -18.48 -12.12
N LEU A 105 -7.93 -18.13 -11.87
CA LEU A 105 -7.47 -17.56 -10.59
C LEU A 105 -7.60 -16.03 -10.54
N ALA A 106 -7.77 -15.37 -11.69
CA ALA A 106 -8.08 -13.94 -11.75
C ALA A 106 -9.57 -13.70 -11.42
N PHE A 107 -9.84 -12.69 -10.62
CA PHE A 107 -11.19 -12.18 -10.36
C PHE A 107 -11.20 -10.64 -10.39
N PRO A 108 -12.31 -10.01 -10.82
CA PRO A 108 -12.39 -8.56 -10.86
C PRO A 108 -12.42 -7.96 -9.45
N ALA A 109 -11.99 -6.69 -9.32
CA ALA A 109 -11.96 -5.98 -8.04
C ALA A 109 -13.33 -5.92 -7.33
N SER A 110 -14.44 -5.98 -8.07
CA SER A 110 -15.81 -6.07 -7.52
C SER A 110 -16.10 -7.37 -6.75
N GLN A 111 -15.31 -8.42 -6.96
CA GLN A 111 -15.38 -9.68 -6.21
C GLN A 111 -14.33 -9.76 -5.08
N ALA A 112 -13.47 -8.75 -4.91
CA ALA A 112 -12.33 -8.82 -3.99
C ALA A 112 -12.74 -9.20 -2.56
N LYS A 113 -13.85 -8.68 -2.06
CA LYS A 113 -14.40 -9.05 -0.75
C LYS A 113 -14.67 -10.54 -0.62
N ASP A 114 -15.33 -11.17 -1.59
CA ASP A 114 -15.72 -12.58 -1.50
C ASP A 114 -14.54 -13.56 -1.58
N TYR A 115 -13.35 -13.10 -2.01
CA TYR A 115 -12.10 -13.88 -2.01
C TYR A 115 -11.19 -13.53 -0.83
N MET A 116 -10.97 -12.24 -0.55
CA MET A 116 -10.01 -11.78 0.47
C MET A 116 -10.49 -12.01 1.90
N THR A 117 -11.80 -12.15 2.14
CA THR A 117 -12.33 -12.52 3.48
C THR A 117 -12.41 -14.03 3.72
N ARG A 118 -11.86 -14.88 2.84
CA ARG A 118 -11.88 -16.33 3.02
C ARG A 118 -10.83 -16.76 4.07
N PRO A 119 -11.12 -17.78 4.90
CA PRO A 119 -10.13 -18.32 5.83
C PRO A 119 -8.99 -19.02 5.06
N GLY A 120 -7.75 -18.84 5.55
CA GLY A 120 -6.56 -19.40 4.92
C GLY A 120 -5.98 -18.52 3.81
N TYR A 121 -5.34 -19.13 2.82
CA TYR A 121 -4.72 -18.47 1.68
C TYR A 121 -5.41 -18.91 0.38
N LEU A 122 -5.46 -18.01 -0.60
CA LEU A 122 -5.91 -18.29 -1.96
C LEU A 122 -4.83 -19.09 -2.73
N GLN A 123 -5.17 -19.59 -3.92
CA GLN A 123 -4.22 -20.30 -4.77
C GLN A 123 -3.15 -19.38 -5.40
N MET A 124 -3.39 -18.07 -5.39
CA MET A 124 -2.50 -17.03 -5.92
C MET A 124 -2.37 -15.89 -4.89
N GLU A 125 -1.47 -16.06 -3.93
CA GLU A 125 -1.05 -14.99 -3.00
C GLU A 125 0.07 -14.12 -3.61
N ASN A 126 0.84 -14.67 -4.55
CA ASN A 126 2.00 -14.04 -5.18
C ASN A 126 2.01 -14.33 -6.69
N GLY A 127 2.16 -13.29 -7.51
CA GLY A 127 2.26 -13.36 -8.97
C GLY A 127 1.16 -12.57 -9.68
N TYR A 128 0.97 -12.86 -10.97
CA TYR A 128 -0.08 -12.24 -11.77
C TYR A 128 -0.83 -13.26 -12.63
N SER A 129 -2.07 -12.92 -12.99
CA SER A 129 -2.90 -13.65 -13.96
C SER A 129 -3.59 -12.67 -14.90
N VAL A 130 -3.99 -13.13 -16.08
CA VAL A 130 -4.70 -12.32 -17.08
C VAL A 130 -6.11 -12.89 -17.26
N GLY A 131 -7.12 -12.08 -16.98
CA GLY A 131 -8.53 -12.43 -17.08
C GLY A 131 -8.99 -12.73 -18.51
N GLU A 132 -10.27 -13.11 -18.63
CA GLU A 132 -10.90 -13.33 -19.94
C GLU A 132 -11.15 -12.02 -20.70
N ASP A 133 -11.38 -10.92 -19.98
CA ASP A 133 -11.54 -9.56 -20.47
C ASP A 133 -10.20 -8.84 -20.78
N GLY A 134 -9.07 -9.52 -20.57
CA GLY A 134 -7.73 -8.94 -20.72
C GLY A 134 -7.26 -8.09 -19.54
N SER A 135 -8.06 -7.96 -18.47
CA SER A 135 -7.59 -7.35 -17.22
C SER A 135 -6.45 -8.17 -16.63
N VAL A 136 -5.48 -7.50 -16.00
CA VAL A 136 -4.46 -8.18 -15.20
C VAL A 136 -4.93 -8.16 -13.74
N MET A 137 -4.74 -9.26 -13.03
CA MET A 137 -4.79 -9.29 -11.57
C MET A 137 -3.38 -9.56 -11.06
N ILE A 138 -2.84 -8.67 -10.23
CA ILE A 138 -1.60 -8.89 -9.48
C ILE A 138 -1.95 -9.13 -8.01
N ALA A 139 -1.29 -10.13 -7.43
CA ALA A 139 -1.30 -10.42 -6.00
C ALA A 139 0.13 -10.42 -5.47
N VAL A 140 0.34 -9.74 -4.34
CA VAL A 140 1.61 -9.72 -3.60
C VAL A 140 1.27 -9.85 -2.12
N ARG A 141 1.86 -10.85 -1.46
CA ARG A 141 1.83 -11.01 -0.01
C ARG A 141 3.20 -10.65 0.57
N THR A 142 3.21 -9.60 1.38
CA THR A 142 4.39 -9.16 2.12
C THR A 142 4.12 -9.34 3.61
N ASP A 143 4.93 -10.16 4.28
CA ASP A 143 4.86 -10.29 5.74
C ASP A 143 5.50 -9.06 6.38
N ILE A 144 4.71 -8.26 7.09
CA ILE A 144 5.18 -7.06 7.80
C ILE A 144 5.01 -7.31 9.32
N PRO A 145 6.04 -7.82 10.01
CA PRO A 145 6.00 -8.02 11.45
C PRO A 145 5.95 -6.68 12.20
N ASP A 146 5.39 -6.69 13.40
CA ASP A 146 5.39 -5.58 14.38
C ASP A 146 4.69 -4.27 13.95
N ILE A 147 4.00 -4.24 12.80
CA ILE A 147 3.18 -3.12 12.31
C ILE A 147 1.70 -3.43 12.50
N THR A 148 0.93 -2.57 13.17
CA THR A 148 -0.54 -2.73 13.34
C THR A 148 -1.34 -2.06 12.22
N GLY A 149 -2.63 -2.38 12.13
CA GLY A 149 -3.54 -1.71 11.18
C GLY A 149 -3.61 -0.19 11.41
N GLU A 150 -3.59 0.25 12.67
CA GLU A 150 -3.55 1.67 13.02
C GLU A 150 -2.26 2.37 12.55
N MET A 151 -1.10 1.69 12.62
CA MET A 151 0.15 2.23 12.08
C MET A 151 0.10 2.37 10.55
N TYR A 152 -0.58 1.42 9.89
CA TYR A 152 -0.78 1.43 8.45
C TYR A 152 -1.73 2.57 8.02
N ASP A 153 -2.85 2.76 8.71
CA ASP A 153 -3.77 3.89 8.48
C ASP A 153 -3.12 5.25 8.78
N TRP A 154 -2.30 5.32 9.83
CA TRP A 154 -1.50 6.51 10.13
C TRP A 154 -0.54 6.84 8.99
N TRP A 155 0.17 5.85 8.47
CA TRP A 155 1.11 6.02 7.35
C TRP A 155 0.42 6.68 6.16
N PHE A 156 -0.72 6.11 5.73
CA PHE A 156 -1.50 6.63 4.60
C PHE A 156 -2.09 8.02 4.81
N GLY A 157 -2.40 8.45 6.04
CA GLY A 157 -2.65 9.86 6.29
C GLY A 157 -1.37 10.71 6.14
N TRP A 158 -0.25 10.22 6.66
CA TRP A 158 0.94 11.01 6.95
C TRP A 158 1.81 11.32 5.72
N HIS A 159 1.97 10.38 4.77
CA HIS A 159 2.93 10.51 3.68
C HIS A 159 2.44 11.29 2.45
N LEU A 160 1.12 11.41 2.22
CA LEU A 160 0.53 11.93 0.97
C LEU A 160 0.82 13.41 0.68
N VAL A 161 1.32 14.14 1.68
CA VAL A 161 1.35 15.61 1.69
C VAL A 161 2.76 16.21 1.51
N ASP A 162 3.76 15.34 1.29
CA ASP A 162 5.17 15.67 1.38
C ASP A 162 5.98 14.63 0.59
N SER A 163 6.52 15.02 -0.57
CA SER A 163 7.31 14.13 -1.43
C SER A 163 8.47 13.47 -0.69
N ALA A 164 9.11 14.15 0.27
CA ALA A 164 10.20 13.55 1.05
C ALA A 164 9.69 12.39 1.94
N ARG A 165 8.46 12.46 2.46
CA ARG A 165 7.85 11.35 3.20
C ARG A 165 7.45 10.21 2.28
N TYR A 166 6.88 10.51 1.12
CA TYR A 166 6.50 9.48 0.15
C TYR A 166 7.72 8.67 -0.31
N LYS A 167 8.85 9.34 -0.51
CA LYS A 167 10.15 8.76 -0.84
C LYS A 167 10.70 7.77 0.18
N LEU A 168 10.39 7.91 1.47
CA LEU A 168 10.81 6.92 2.49
C LEU A 168 10.30 5.50 2.20
N TRP A 169 9.18 5.37 1.47
CA TRP A 169 8.57 4.08 1.16
C TRP A 169 9.30 3.34 0.03
N ASN A 170 9.54 4.03 -1.09
CA ASN A 170 10.32 3.48 -2.20
C ASN A 170 11.37 4.51 -2.68
N PRO A 171 12.55 4.51 -2.03
CA PRO A 171 13.64 5.44 -2.30
C PRO A 171 14.16 5.51 -3.74
N VAL A 172 13.89 4.49 -4.56
CA VAL A 172 14.40 4.39 -5.93
C VAL A 172 13.35 4.65 -7.01
N ALA A 173 12.07 4.82 -6.64
CA ALA A 173 10.97 4.97 -7.60
C ALA A 173 10.06 6.17 -7.34
N HIS A 174 9.79 6.53 -6.08
CA HIS A 174 8.90 7.64 -5.76
C HIS A 174 9.62 8.98 -5.98
N GLN A 175 9.04 9.91 -6.74
CA GLN A 175 9.62 11.24 -6.95
C GLN A 175 8.74 12.41 -6.50
N TYR A 176 7.41 12.29 -6.63
CA TYR A 176 6.47 13.34 -6.23
C TYR A 176 5.22 12.79 -5.54
N ALA A 177 4.69 13.51 -4.55
CA ALA A 177 3.38 13.27 -3.96
C ALA A 177 2.73 14.57 -3.47
N TRP A 178 1.44 14.72 -3.76
CA TRP A 178 0.59 15.80 -3.29
C TRP A 178 -0.85 15.30 -3.09
N ARG A 179 -1.58 15.87 -2.12
CA ARG A 179 -2.94 15.42 -1.75
C ARG A 179 -4.01 16.47 -2.05
N PHE A 180 -5.09 16.04 -2.71
CA PHE A 180 -6.37 16.76 -2.73
C PHE A 180 -7.40 16.10 -1.79
N PRO A 181 -8.15 16.85 -0.96
CA PRO A 181 -8.01 18.28 -0.72
C PRO A 181 -6.73 18.60 0.06
N GLU A 182 -6.27 19.84 -0.12
CA GLU A 182 -5.04 20.34 0.49
C GLU A 182 -5.09 20.29 2.02
N THR A 183 -6.24 20.65 2.59
CA THR A 183 -6.51 20.60 4.03
C THR A 183 -7.55 19.55 4.40
N LEU A 184 -7.42 19.01 5.61
CA LEU A 184 -8.36 18.09 6.23
C LEU A 184 -8.42 18.41 7.73
N ASP A 185 -9.60 18.26 8.34
CA ASP A 185 -9.76 18.35 9.79
C ASP A 185 -9.25 17.08 10.50
N TRP A 186 -7.92 16.96 10.62
CA TRP A 186 -7.26 15.79 11.22
C TRP A 186 -7.64 15.54 12.68
N ALA A 187 -7.92 16.60 13.44
CA ALA A 187 -8.19 16.51 14.87
C ALA A 187 -9.51 15.77 15.15
N ASN A 188 -10.52 15.96 14.30
CA ASN A 188 -11.83 15.32 14.42
C ASN A 188 -12.00 14.07 13.53
N LYS A 189 -10.90 13.55 12.95
CA LYS A 189 -10.90 12.38 12.06
C LYS A 189 -10.15 11.19 12.67
N THR A 190 -10.73 10.00 12.55
CA THR A 190 -10.05 8.72 12.78
C THR A 190 -8.92 8.51 11.75
N LEU A 191 -8.01 7.56 11.97
CA LEU A 191 -6.86 7.35 11.09
C LEU A 191 -7.28 7.05 9.62
N PRO A 192 -8.23 6.14 9.33
CA PRO A 192 -8.75 5.94 7.97
C PRO A 192 -9.36 7.21 7.36
N GLN A 193 -10.08 8.02 8.14
CA GLN A 193 -10.72 9.24 7.66
C GLN A 193 -9.74 10.35 7.26
N ARG A 194 -8.43 10.20 7.55
CA ARG A 194 -7.36 11.14 7.17
C ARG A 194 -6.82 10.92 5.76
N TYR A 195 -7.23 9.84 5.08
CA TYR A 195 -6.92 9.59 3.66
C TYR A 195 -8.12 9.09 2.83
N ILE A 196 -9.10 8.39 3.41
CA ILE A 196 -10.31 7.96 2.68
C ILE A 196 -11.10 9.19 2.19
N GLY A 197 -11.49 9.17 0.91
CA GLY A 197 -12.13 10.30 0.24
C GLY A 197 -11.16 11.37 -0.27
N THR A 198 -9.85 11.11 -0.22
CA THR A 198 -8.82 11.98 -0.81
C THR A 198 -8.25 11.40 -2.09
N PHE A 199 -7.57 12.25 -2.85
CA PHE A 199 -6.82 11.89 -4.04
C PHE A 199 -5.33 12.15 -3.76
N SER A 200 -4.48 11.15 -3.99
CA SER A 200 -3.04 11.35 -4.12
C SER A 200 -2.72 11.58 -5.60
N GLN A 201 -2.14 12.73 -5.91
CA GLN A 201 -1.49 12.98 -7.19
C GLN A 201 -0.01 12.69 -6.96
N ILE A 202 0.50 11.68 -7.65
CA ILE A 202 1.89 11.24 -7.51
C ILE A 202 2.56 11.19 -8.87
N ASP A 203 3.89 11.21 -8.83
CA ASP A 203 4.71 10.77 -9.95
C ASP A 203 5.77 9.80 -9.43
N GLU A 204 5.84 8.64 -10.06
CA GLU A 204 6.70 7.53 -9.66
C GLU A 204 7.09 6.65 -10.84
N TYR A 205 8.23 5.98 -10.72
CA TYR A 205 8.69 5.01 -11.71
C TYR A 205 7.98 3.67 -11.52
N ILE A 206 7.23 3.24 -12.55
CA ILE A 206 6.71 1.88 -12.64
C ILE A 206 7.49 1.16 -13.74
N GLY A 207 8.42 0.30 -13.31
CA GLY A 207 9.44 -0.23 -14.22
C GLY A 207 10.49 0.84 -14.55
N ASN A 208 10.70 1.12 -15.83
CA ASN A 208 11.69 2.10 -16.30
C ASN A 208 11.09 3.49 -16.57
N ASP A 209 9.76 3.61 -16.53
CA ASP A 209 9.05 4.80 -16.99
C ASP A 209 8.39 5.52 -15.81
N ALA A 210 8.63 6.84 -15.69
CA ALA A 210 7.90 7.71 -14.79
C ALA A 210 6.44 7.82 -15.21
N GLN A 211 5.52 7.65 -14.27
CA GLN A 211 4.08 7.69 -14.47
C GLN A 211 3.46 8.77 -13.58
N LYS A 212 2.73 9.71 -14.17
CA LYS A 212 1.76 10.54 -13.45
C LYS A 212 0.54 9.68 -13.10
N ILE A 213 0.19 9.63 -11.82
CA ILE A 213 -0.88 8.77 -11.31
C ILE A 213 -1.78 9.54 -10.34
N THR A 214 -3.09 9.41 -10.51
CA THR A 214 -4.09 9.84 -9.53
C THR A 214 -4.68 8.62 -8.81
N ILE A 215 -4.46 8.56 -7.49
CA ILE A 215 -4.97 7.52 -6.60
C ILE A 215 -6.13 8.09 -5.78
N ALA A 216 -7.38 7.76 -6.12
CA ALA A 216 -8.57 8.15 -5.39
C ALA A 216 -8.92 7.12 -4.31
N PHE A 217 -8.64 7.44 -3.04
CA PHE A 217 -8.92 6.54 -1.90
C PHE A 217 -10.41 6.46 -1.63
N VAL A 218 -10.92 5.23 -1.54
CA VAL A 218 -12.34 4.94 -1.31
C VAL A 218 -12.51 4.05 -0.07
N ASP A 219 -13.67 4.15 0.58
CA ASP A 219 -14.00 3.29 1.71
C ASP A 219 -14.18 1.84 1.24
N PRO A 220 -13.57 0.82 1.89
CA PRO A 220 -13.73 -0.59 1.50
C PRO A 220 -15.18 -1.07 1.41
N VAL A 221 -16.13 -0.41 2.10
CA VAL A 221 -17.57 -0.66 1.97
C VAL A 221 -18.07 -0.52 0.52
N VAL A 222 -17.44 0.31 -0.33
CA VAL A 222 -17.82 0.42 -1.76
C VAL A 222 -17.50 -0.84 -2.58
N LEU A 223 -16.65 -1.73 -2.05
CA LEU A 223 -16.39 -3.08 -2.60
C LEU A 223 -17.11 -4.17 -1.79
N GLY A 224 -18.04 -3.79 -0.91
CA GLY A 224 -18.88 -4.69 -0.12
C GLY A 224 -18.22 -5.27 1.14
N PHE A 225 -17.05 -4.78 1.56
CA PHE A 225 -16.42 -5.21 2.82
C PHE A 225 -17.23 -4.71 4.03
N GLU A 226 -17.54 -5.63 4.95
CA GLU A 226 -18.33 -5.36 6.16
C GLU A 226 -17.38 -5.16 7.35
N LYS A 227 -17.23 -3.91 7.82
CA LYS A 227 -16.23 -3.52 8.84
C LYS A 227 -16.47 -4.22 10.18
N GLU A 228 -17.73 -4.50 10.48
CA GLU A 228 -18.21 -5.16 11.69
C GLU A 228 -17.67 -6.60 11.79
N LYS A 229 -17.26 -7.22 10.66
CA LYS A 229 -16.73 -8.59 10.59
C LYS A 229 -15.20 -8.65 10.61
N TRP A 230 -14.50 -7.52 10.52
CA TRP A 230 -13.04 -7.49 10.35
C TRP A 230 -12.29 -8.20 11.49
N ALA A 231 -12.72 -7.99 12.74
CA ALA A 231 -12.12 -8.66 13.90
C ALA A 231 -12.28 -10.19 13.86
N GLU A 232 -13.43 -10.70 13.41
CA GLU A 232 -13.68 -12.14 13.24
C GLU A 232 -12.87 -12.74 12.07
N GLN A 233 -12.58 -11.92 11.06
CA GLN A 233 -11.82 -12.28 9.87
C GLN A 233 -10.29 -12.14 10.04
N GLY A 234 -9.83 -11.55 11.15
CA GLY A 234 -8.41 -11.24 11.38
C GLY A 234 -7.88 -10.13 10.48
N ILE A 235 -8.74 -9.17 10.13
CA ILE A 235 -8.42 -7.99 9.33
C ILE A 235 -8.31 -6.80 10.29
N GLU A 236 -7.20 -6.06 10.27
CA GLU A 236 -7.05 -4.85 11.09
C GLU A 236 -7.34 -3.56 10.31
N THR A 237 -6.95 -3.49 9.03
CA THR A 237 -7.36 -2.42 8.12
C THR A 237 -7.39 -2.92 6.66
N ILE A 238 -8.05 -2.16 5.80
CA ILE A 238 -8.05 -2.33 4.34
C ILE A 238 -7.92 -0.94 3.71
N VAL A 239 -6.88 -0.75 2.89
CA VAL A 239 -6.75 0.41 2.02
C VAL A 239 -7.28 0.06 0.63
N THR A 240 -8.24 0.82 0.13
CA THR A 240 -8.78 0.67 -1.23
C THR A 240 -8.73 2.00 -1.98
N ALA A 241 -8.39 1.93 -3.26
CA ALA A 241 -8.35 3.10 -4.14
C ALA A 241 -8.78 2.74 -5.56
N ARG A 242 -9.15 3.77 -6.32
CA ARG A 242 -9.23 3.74 -7.78
C ARG A 242 -8.01 4.47 -8.33
N ILE A 243 -7.32 3.87 -9.29
CA ILE A 243 -6.07 4.38 -9.84
C ILE A 243 -6.32 4.79 -11.30
N LEU A 244 -5.90 6.00 -11.66
CA LEU A 244 -5.84 6.49 -13.04
C LEU A 244 -4.38 6.84 -13.36
N ILE A 245 -3.88 6.36 -14.50
CA ILE A 245 -2.56 6.70 -15.03
C ILE A 245 -2.76 7.69 -16.18
N GLY A 246 -1.97 8.77 -16.20
CA GLY A 246 -2.10 9.87 -17.15
C GLY A 246 -2.71 11.14 -16.53
N GLU A 247 -3.04 12.10 -17.41
CA GLU A 247 -3.69 13.38 -17.09
C GLU A 247 -5.22 13.30 -17.23
#